data_AF-A0A0W1QNF0-F1
#
_entry.id   AF-A0A0W1QNF0-F1
#
_cell.length_a   1.000
_cell.length_b   1.000
_cell.length_c   1.000
_cell.angle_alpha   90.00
_cell.angle_beta   90.00
_cell.angle_gamma   90.00
#
_symmetry.space_group_name_H-M   'P 1'
#
loop_
_entity.id
_entity.type
_entity.pdbx_description
1 polymer ?
#
loop_
_entity_poly.entity_id
_entity_poly.type
_entity_poly.pdbx_seq_one_letter_code
_entity_poly.pdbx_strand_id
1 'polypeptide(L)'
;MDMKHAVAGLSALAHEGRLTVFRMLVQAGPAGIAAGEIARRLDVPPNTLSANLNILSNAGLINSHRQGRSIIYSATFATMTDLLAFLMQDCCGGSPEICASLEDVVLRSRCNADVSA
;
A
#
# COMPACT_ATOMS: atom_id res chain seq x y z
N MET A 1 -10.01 -2.20 12.41
CA MET A 1 -8.92 -3.20 12.26
C MET A 1 -8.67 -3.88 13.60
N ASP A 2 -8.32 -5.17 13.62
CA ASP A 2 -7.89 -5.89 14.83
C ASP A 2 -6.41 -6.30 14.74
N MET A 3 -5.86 -6.84 15.84
CA MET A 3 -4.46 -7.26 15.94
C MET A 3 -4.05 -8.29 14.87
N LYS A 4 -4.91 -9.26 14.56
CA LYS A 4 -4.58 -10.32 13.58
C LYS A 4 -4.44 -9.73 12.18
N HIS A 5 -5.37 -8.87 11.80
CA HIS A 5 -5.32 -8.16 10.51
C HIS A 5 -4.12 -7.20 10.46
N ALA A 6 -3.80 -6.52 11.56
CA ALA A 6 -2.63 -5.64 11.64
C ALA A 6 -1.31 -6.38 11.44
N VAL A 7 -1.12 -7.50 12.15
CA VAL A 7 0.07 -8.33 11.99
C VAL A 7 0.15 -8.91 10.57
N ALA A 8 -0.97 -9.34 9.98
CA ALA A 8 -0.99 -9.84 8.61
C ALA A 8 -0.58 -8.76 7.59
N GLY A 9 -1.13 -7.55 7.71
CA GLY A 9 -0.78 -6.40 6.87
C GLY A 9 0.69 -6.02 6.98
N LEU A 10 1.20 -5.89 8.20
CA LEU A 10 2.61 -5.58 8.45
C LEU A 10 3.54 -6.68 7.95
N SER A 11 3.20 -7.96 8.16
CA SER A 11 3.98 -9.10 7.65
C SER A 11 4.01 -9.15 6.12
N ALA A 12 2.90 -8.78 5.48
CA ALA A 12 2.85 -8.63 4.03
C ALA A 12 3.73 -7.46 3.54
N LEU A 13 3.86 -6.37 4.29
CA LEU A 13 4.70 -5.23 3.94
C LEU A 13 6.18 -5.39 4.34
N ALA A 14 6.51 -6.27 5.28
CA ALA A 14 7.87 -6.51 5.79
C ALA A 14 8.75 -7.32 4.83
N HIS A 15 8.74 -6.96 3.54
CA HIS A 15 9.58 -7.53 2.50
C HIS A 15 9.72 -6.53 1.36
N GLU A 16 10.96 -6.28 0.95
CA GLU A 16 11.31 -5.24 -0.03
C GLU A 16 10.45 -5.31 -1.30
N GLY A 17 10.42 -6.46 -1.98
CA GLY A 17 9.65 -6.61 -3.21
C GLY A 17 8.14 -6.34 -3.05
N ARG A 18 7.54 -6.69 -1.90
CA ARG A 18 6.11 -6.48 -1.65
C ARG A 18 5.82 -5.02 -1.33
N LEU A 19 6.68 -4.39 -0.53
CA LEU A 19 6.57 -2.97 -0.24
C LEU A 19 6.75 -2.12 -1.50
N THR A 20 7.71 -2.48 -2.37
CA THR A 20 7.92 -1.80 -3.66
C THR A 20 6.70 -1.91 -4.57
N VAL A 21 6.11 -3.11 -4.71
CA VAL A 21 4.85 -3.30 -5.46
C VAL A 21 3.73 -2.46 -4.85
N PHE A 22 3.53 -2.53 -3.53
CA PHE A 22 2.47 -1.79 -2.85
C PHE A 22 2.62 -0.27 -3.04
N ARG A 23 3.83 0.28 -2.88
CA ARG A 23 4.10 1.71 -3.11
C ARG A 23 3.84 2.14 -4.54
N MET A 24 4.21 1.31 -5.52
CA MET A 24 3.91 1.57 -6.93
C MET A 24 2.39 1.63 -7.18
N LEU A 25 1.62 0.73 -6.56
CA LEU A 25 0.16 0.73 -6.66
C LEU A 25 -0.48 1.93 -5.95
N VAL A 26 0.07 2.38 -4.82
CA VAL A 26 -0.36 3.61 -4.15
C VAL A 26 -0.14 4.84 -5.05
N GLN A 27 1.01 4.91 -5.73
CA GLN A 27 1.32 6.00 -6.68
C GLN A 27 0.42 6.00 -7.91
N ALA A 28 0.03 4.82 -8.41
CA ALA A 28 -0.92 4.72 -9.53
C ALA A 28 -2.36 5.10 -9.16
N GLY A 29 -2.66 5.21 -7.86
CA GLY A 29 -3.99 5.59 -7.40
C GLY A 29 -5.06 4.52 -7.68
N PRO A 30 -6.34 4.91 -7.64
CA PRO A 30 -7.47 3.99 -7.83
C PRO A 30 -7.51 3.30 -9.20
N ALA A 31 -6.85 3.88 -10.22
CA ALA A 31 -6.79 3.30 -11.56
C ALA A 31 -5.99 1.99 -11.59
N GLY A 32 -4.99 1.85 -10.71
CA GLY A 32 -4.17 0.66 -10.63
C GLY A 32 -3.25 0.43 -11.85
N ILE A 33 -2.64 -0.76 -11.91
CA ILE A 33 -1.68 -1.15 -12.94
C ILE A 33 -1.91 -2.62 -13.34
N ALA A 34 -1.76 -2.93 -14.62
CA ALA A 34 -1.79 -4.31 -15.10
C ALA A 34 -0.62 -5.14 -14.55
N ALA A 35 -0.86 -6.41 -14.20
CA ALA A 35 0.17 -7.30 -13.64
C ALA A 35 1.45 -7.38 -14.52
N GLY A 36 1.29 -7.49 -15.84
CA GLY A 36 2.42 -7.52 -16.77
C GLY A 36 3.21 -6.21 -16.79
N GLU A 37 2.53 -5.07 -16.56
CA GLU A 37 3.20 -3.77 -16.47
C GLU A 37 3.97 -3.62 -15.16
N ILE A 38 3.43 -4.11 -14.04
CA ILE A 38 4.14 -4.15 -12.75
C ILE A 38 5.41 -4.99 -12.89
N ALA A 39 5.33 -6.17 -13.52
CA ALA A 39 6.49 -7.05 -13.73
C ALA A 39 7.58 -6.36 -14.54
N ARG A 40 7.21 -5.67 -15.64
CA ARG A 40 8.16 -4.93 -16.46
C ARG A 40 8.82 -3.78 -15.71
N ARG A 41 8.04 -2.96 -14.98
CA ARG A 41 8.58 -1.78 -14.28
C ARG A 41 9.52 -2.14 -13.14
N LEU A 42 9.28 -3.28 -12.49
CA LEU A 42 10.08 -3.74 -11.36
C LEU A 42 11.18 -4.73 -11.77
N ASP A 43 11.26 -5.09 -13.04
CA ASP A 43 12.19 -6.10 -13.57
C ASP A 43 12.19 -7.40 -12.75
N VAL A 44 10.98 -7.88 -12.40
CA VAL A 44 10.80 -9.10 -11.60
C VAL A 44 10.19 -10.23 -12.41
N PRO A 45 10.61 -11.49 -12.18
CA PRO A 45 9.97 -12.65 -12.79
C PRO A 45 8.45 -12.70 -12.51
N PRO A 46 7.60 -13.08 -13.50
CA PRO A 46 6.14 -13.11 -13.31
C PRO A 46 5.66 -14.02 -12.18
N ASN A 47 6.36 -15.12 -11.91
CA ASN A 47 6.06 -16.03 -10.80
C ASN A 47 6.29 -15.37 -9.43
N THR A 48 7.42 -14.67 -9.27
CA THR A 48 7.75 -13.92 -8.06
C THR A 48 6.77 -12.77 -7.84
N LEU A 49 6.41 -12.04 -8.90
CA LEU A 49 5.39 -11.01 -8.80
C LEU A 49 4.03 -11.59 -8.38
N SER A 50 3.60 -12.70 -8.99
CA SER A 50 2.33 -13.33 -8.66
C SER A 50 2.28 -13.75 -7.19
N ALA A 51 3.38 -14.30 -6.65
CA ALA A 51 3.49 -14.62 -5.24
C ALA A 51 3.36 -13.37 -4.34
N ASN A 52 4.05 -12.28 -4.70
CA ASN A 52 3.95 -11.01 -3.98
C ASN A 52 2.52 -10.44 -4.00
N LEU A 53 1.87 -10.41 -5.17
CA LEU A 53 0.50 -9.94 -5.34
C LEU A 53 -0.49 -10.79 -4.53
N ASN A 54 -0.34 -12.11 -4.53
CA ASN A 54 -1.19 -13.00 -3.74
C ASN A 54 -1.07 -12.73 -2.23
N ILE A 55 0.15 -12.56 -1.72
CA ILE A 55 0.37 -12.24 -0.29
C ILE A 55 -0.26 -10.90 0.07
N LEU A 56 -0.08 -9.88 -0.78
CA LEU A 56 -0.67 -8.55 -0.58
C LEU A 56 -2.20 -8.57 -0.66
N SER A 57 -2.78 -9.32 -1.60
CA SER A 57 -4.24 -9.49 -1.73
C SER A 57 -4.82 -10.23 -0.53
N ASN A 58 -4.16 -11.28 -0.06
CA ASN A 58 -4.60 -12.03 1.13
C ASN A 58 -4.54 -11.17 2.40
N ALA A 59 -3.63 -10.21 2.47
CA ALA A 59 -3.58 -9.22 3.54
C ALA A 59 -4.59 -8.06 3.37
N GLY A 60 -5.39 -8.06 2.30
CA GLY A 60 -6.39 -7.02 2.01
C GLY A 60 -5.80 -5.67 1.58
N LEU A 61 -4.49 -5.60 1.33
CA LEU A 61 -3.78 -4.36 1.01
C LEU A 61 -3.95 -3.94 -0.46
N ILE A 62 -4.27 -4.89 -1.34
CA ILE A 62 -4.51 -4.63 -2.75
C ILE A 62 -5.75 -5.38 -3.22
N ASN A 63 -6.42 -4.83 -4.23
CA ASN A 63 -7.52 -5.46 -4.93
C ASN A 63 -7.18 -5.65 -6.41
N SER A 64 -7.86 -6.59 -7.04
CA SER A 64 -7.72 -6.83 -8.47
C SER A 64 -9.07 -6.88 -9.18
N HIS A 65 -9.07 -6.47 -10.45
CA HIS A 65 -10.21 -6.65 -11.33
C HIS A 65 -9.73 -7.01 -12.74
N ARG A 66 -10.56 -7.73 -13.48
CA ARG A 66 -10.23 -8.15 -14.83
C ARG A 66 -10.65 -7.07 -15.83
N GLN A 67 -9.73 -6.65 -16.67
CA GLN A 67 -9.98 -5.73 -17.78
C GLN A 67 -9.53 -6.40 -19.09
N GLY A 68 -10.48 -7.03 -19.78
CA GLY A 68 -10.22 -7.83 -20.98
C GLY A 68 -9.29 -9.02 -20.71
N ARG A 69 -8.08 -8.97 -21.28
CA ARG A 69 -7.06 -10.02 -21.13
C ARG A 69 -6.09 -9.78 -19.98
N SER A 70 -6.14 -8.61 -19.35
CA SER A 70 -5.24 -8.22 -18.26
C SER A 70 -5.97 -8.21 -16.92
N ILE A 71 -5.23 -8.45 -15.84
CA ILE A 71 -5.69 -8.22 -14.47
C ILE A 71 -5.03 -6.93 -13.99
N ILE A 72 -5.86 -5.97 -13.57
CA ILE A 72 -5.44 -4.69 -13.02
C ILE A 72 -5.44 -4.81 -11.51
N TYR A 73 -4.33 -4.44 -10.87
CA TYR A 73 -4.18 -4.39 -9.42
C TYR A 73 -4.17 -2.94 -8.96
N SER A 74 -4.78 -2.66 -7.81
CA SER A 74 -4.84 -1.33 -7.19
C SER A 74 -4.66 -1.45 -5.67
N ALA A 75 -4.15 -0.41 -5.03
CA ALA A 75 -4.04 -0.39 -3.57
C ALA A 75 -5.42 -0.23 -2.93
N THR A 76 -5.67 -0.95 -1.84
CA THR A 76 -6.88 -0.81 -1.03
C THR A 76 -6.64 0.31 0.00
N PHE A 77 -6.93 1.55 -0.39
CA PHE A 77 -6.70 2.73 0.46
C PHE A 77 -7.44 2.69 1.80
N ALA A 78 -8.62 2.04 1.86
CA ALA A 78 -9.35 1.83 3.11
C ALA A 78 -8.52 0.98 4.09
N THR A 79 -8.03 -0.19 3.67
CA THR A 79 -7.18 -1.06 4.50
C THR A 79 -5.88 -0.37 4.92
N MET A 80 -5.27 0.42 4.03
CA MET A 80 -4.08 1.21 4.37
C MET A 80 -4.39 2.24 5.46
N THR A 81 -5.50 2.97 5.33
CA THR A 81 -5.94 3.97 6.30
C THR A 81 -6.24 3.32 7.64
N ASP A 82 -6.92 2.18 7.65
CA ASP A 82 -7.23 1.41 8.85
C ASP A 82 -5.98 0.88 9.55
N LEU A 83 -4.97 0.42 8.79
CA LEU A 83 -3.69 -0.02 9.34
C LEU A 83 -2.94 1.15 9.99
N LEU A 84 -2.87 2.30 9.31
CA LEU A 84 -2.24 3.50 9.87
C LEU A 84 -2.99 3.99 11.11
N ALA A 85 -4.31 4.02 11.07
CA ALA A 85 -5.14 4.38 12.21
C ALA A 85 -4.89 3.43 13.39
N PHE A 86 -4.81 2.12 13.16
CA PHE A 86 -4.48 1.13 14.19
C PHE A 86 -3.10 1.37 14.83
N LEU A 87 -2.09 1.72 14.03
CA LEU A 87 -0.76 2.06 14.55
C LEU A 87 -0.74 3.37 15.33
N MET A 88 -1.64 4.30 14.99
CA MET A 88 -1.77 5.59 15.66
C MET A 88 -2.75 5.58 16.85
N GLN A 89 -3.52 4.49 17.05
CA GLN A 89 -4.40 4.36 18.20
C GLN A 89 -3.58 4.42 19.48
N ASP A 90 -4.02 5.27 20.41
CA ASP A 90 -3.35 5.55 21.67
C ASP A 90 -1.88 6.03 21.53
N CYS A 91 -1.43 6.38 20.32
CA CYS A 91 -0.04 6.71 19.99
C CYS A 91 0.54 7.85 20.83
N CYS A 92 -0.33 8.74 21.32
CA CYS A 92 0.08 9.88 22.09
C CYS A 92 -0.12 9.73 23.60
N GLY A 93 -0.91 8.78 24.11
CA GLY A 93 -1.06 8.57 25.58
C GLY A 93 -1.37 9.82 26.43
N GLY A 94 -1.86 10.92 25.83
CA GLY A 94 -2.01 12.23 26.48
C GLY A 94 -0.95 13.30 26.16
N SER A 95 0.02 13.01 25.29
CA SER A 95 1.13 13.84 24.82
C SER A 95 0.99 14.18 23.32
N PRO A 96 0.25 15.25 22.96
CA PRO A 96 -0.04 15.61 21.57
C PRO A 96 1.20 15.90 20.71
N GLU A 97 2.31 16.29 21.33
CA GLU A 97 3.58 16.59 20.68
C GLU A 97 4.16 15.41 19.87
N ILE A 98 3.86 14.16 20.26
CA ILE A 98 4.29 12.96 19.54
C ILE A 98 3.54 12.84 18.20
N CYS A 99 2.25 13.17 18.18
CA CYS A 99 1.38 13.08 17.01
C CYS A 99 1.47 14.34 16.13
N ALA A 100 1.84 15.50 16.68
CA ALA A 100 1.99 16.74 15.94
C ALA A 100 3.02 16.60 14.78
N SER A 101 4.11 15.86 15.03
CA SER A 101 5.10 15.58 13.98
C SER A 101 4.55 14.67 12.87
N LEU A 102 3.57 13.81 13.17
CA LEU A 102 2.93 12.94 12.18
C LEU A 102 1.94 13.71 11.30
N GLU A 103 1.24 14.70 11.86
CA GLU A 103 0.40 15.62 11.10
C GLU A 103 1.20 16.36 10.02
N ASP A 104 2.37 16.90 10.40
CA ASP A 104 3.32 17.53 9.48
C ASP A 104 3.79 16.56 8.37
N VAL A 105 4.08 15.30 8.71
CA VAL A 105 4.48 14.29 7.72
C VAL A 105 3.37 14.04 6.71
N VAL A 106 2.11 13.92 7.15
CA VAL A 106 0.96 13.71 6.26
C VAL A 106 0.76 14.90 5.34
N LEU A 107 0.88 16.13 5.85
CA LEU A 107 0.76 17.36 5.06
C LEU A 107 1.88 17.47 4.00
N ARG A 108 3.13 17.19 4.36
CA ARG A 108 4.27 17.20 3.42
C ARG A 108 4.15 16.14 2.34
N SER A 109 3.56 14.99 2.67
CA SER A 109 3.35 13.89 1.72
C SER A 109 2.41 14.25 0.58
N ARG A 110 1.59 15.30 0.73
CA ARG A 110 0.68 15.81 -0.33
C ARG A 110 1.41 16.56 -1.45
N CYS A 111 2.61 17.09 -1.21
CA CYS A 111 3.32 17.94 -2.18
C CYS A 111 3.97 17.18 -3.37
N ASN A 112 3.82 15.86 -3.47
CA ASN A 112 4.28 15.10 -4.64
C ASN A 112 3.17 14.86 -5.69
N ALA A 113 1.95 15.38 -5.49
CA ALA A 113 0.87 15.29 -6.49
C ALA A 113 0.89 16.43 -7.53
N ASP A 114 1.65 17.51 -7.31
CA ASP A 114 1.66 18.71 -8.16
C ASP A 114 2.90 18.83 -9.08
N VAL A 115 3.60 17.72 -9.39
CA VAL A 115 4.63 17.71 -10.45
C VAL A 115 4.08 17.00 -11.69
N SER A 116 3.12 17.64 -12.35
CA SER A 116 2.76 17.41 -13.76
C SER A 116 1.86 18.55 -14.24
N ALA A 117 2.46 19.72 -14.49
CA ALA A 117 1.95 20.74 -15.40
C ALA A 117 3.10 21.13 -16.34
#